data_AF-A0A323UK95-F1
#
_entry.id   AF-A0A323UK95-F1
#
_cell.length_a   1.000
_cell.length_b   1.000
_cell.length_c   1.000
_cell.angle_alpha   90.00
_cell.angle_beta   90.00
_cell.angle_gamma   90.00
#
_symmetry.space_group_name_H-M   'P 1'
#
loop_
_entity.id
_entity.type
_entity.pdbx_description
1 polymer ?
#
loop_
_entity_poly.entity_id
_entity_poly.type
_entity_poly.pdbx_seq_one_letter_code
_entity_poly.pdbx_strand_id
1 'polypeptide(L)'
;MRPYWAVFLLVALAACAPSATTPSTVQARIEAPVSFYPSEVGLEWTYQPQGARSDEPPYRLSALGTGSFAGEAALRFRFSGRGQDRIYYRRIGPDGVQLLGFEENITQTRVRFNPPLQEYPPESNLKLGATWGGKTSFVTTLTVQNNARIAEDSLEYTYTVAGESEFSTTAGKFKGYRINLDLKDSAGHLERYEIWFVPHVGEVRTREGLLLVERNFK
;
A
#
# COMPACT_ATOMS: atom_id res chain seq x y z
N MET A 1 -79.42 15.39 -36.41
CA MET A 1 -78.94 14.21 -35.65
C MET A 1 -77.76 14.65 -34.79
N ARG A 2 -77.86 14.58 -33.45
CA ARG A 2 -76.69 14.60 -32.52
C ARG A 2 -75.83 13.34 -32.81
N PRO A 3 -74.52 13.21 -32.44
CA PRO A 3 -73.96 13.59 -31.12
C PRO A 3 -72.39 13.81 -30.98
N TYR A 4 -71.98 14.12 -29.72
CA TYR A 4 -70.68 13.96 -28.99
C TYR A 4 -69.49 14.92 -29.26
N TRP A 5 -69.05 15.80 -28.34
CA TRP A 5 -68.28 15.64 -27.07
C TRP A 5 -66.83 15.12 -27.20
N ALA A 6 -65.84 15.96 -26.90
CA ALA A 6 -64.65 15.61 -26.11
C ALA A 6 -63.78 16.85 -25.77
N VAL A 7 -63.65 17.11 -24.46
CA VAL A 7 -62.65 17.96 -23.80
C VAL A 7 -61.46 17.08 -23.42
N PHE A 8 -60.21 17.53 -23.62
CA PHE A 8 -59.01 17.02 -22.92
C PHE A 8 -57.92 18.11 -22.96
N LEU A 9 -57.77 18.93 -21.90
CA LEU A 9 -56.83 18.77 -20.77
C LEU A 9 -55.40 18.36 -21.17
N LEU A 10 -54.54 19.37 -21.35
CA LEU A 10 -53.09 19.24 -21.42
C LEU A 10 -52.53 19.24 -19.98
N VAL A 11 -52.08 18.06 -19.56
CA VAL A 11 -51.47 17.77 -18.25
C VAL A 11 -50.03 18.28 -18.22
N ALA A 12 -49.70 19.00 -17.15
CA ALA A 12 -48.36 19.51 -16.84
C ALA A 12 -47.38 18.35 -16.56
N LEU A 13 -46.30 18.28 -17.35
CA LEU A 13 -45.15 17.41 -17.10
C LEU A 13 -44.10 18.16 -16.27
N ALA A 14 -44.34 18.29 -14.96
CA ALA A 14 -43.27 18.53 -13.99
C ALA A 14 -42.73 17.17 -13.53
N ALA A 15 -41.92 16.53 -14.37
CA ALA A 15 -41.28 15.26 -14.05
C ALA A 15 -40.08 15.51 -13.14
N CYS A 16 -40.09 14.81 -11.99
CA CYS A 16 -39.03 14.73 -11.00
C CYS A 16 -37.64 14.60 -11.62
N ALA A 17 -36.76 15.57 -11.36
CA ALA A 17 -35.33 15.35 -11.48
C ALA A 17 -34.88 14.51 -10.28
N PRO A 18 -34.32 13.29 -10.48
CA PRO A 18 -33.71 12.54 -9.40
C PRO A 18 -32.52 13.34 -8.88
N SER A 19 -32.55 13.70 -7.60
CA SER A 19 -31.38 14.26 -6.93
C SER A 19 -30.28 13.22 -6.96
N ALA A 20 -29.14 13.56 -7.56
CA ALA A 20 -27.96 12.71 -7.53
C ALA A 20 -27.48 12.59 -6.08
N THR A 21 -27.86 11.49 -5.42
CA THR A 21 -27.26 11.08 -4.15
C THR A 21 -25.79 10.81 -4.43
N THR A 22 -24.92 11.72 -3.97
CA THR A 22 -23.48 11.47 -3.94
C THR A 22 -23.26 10.18 -3.13
N PRO A 23 -22.67 9.12 -3.71
CA PRO A 23 -22.38 7.93 -2.95
C PRO A 23 -21.27 8.28 -1.95
N SER A 24 -21.65 8.49 -0.69
CA SER A 24 -20.71 8.44 0.43
C SER A 24 -20.22 7.00 0.53
N THR A 25 -19.02 6.73 0.06
CA THR A 25 -18.35 5.45 0.31
C THR A 25 -18.05 5.38 1.80
N VAL A 26 -18.98 4.84 2.58
CA VAL A 26 -18.72 4.44 3.96
C VAL A 26 -17.74 3.28 3.88
N GLN A 27 -16.43 3.56 4.01
CA GLN A 27 -15.45 2.50 4.21
C GLN A 27 -15.81 1.79 5.52
N ALA A 28 -16.13 0.50 5.42
CA ALA A 28 -16.44 -0.31 6.58
C ALA A 28 -15.22 -0.34 7.51
N ARG A 29 -15.42 0.06 8.77
CA ARG A 29 -14.36 0.04 9.77
C ARG A 29 -14.15 -1.40 10.25
N ILE A 30 -12.90 -1.83 10.27
CA ILE A 30 -12.52 -3.15 10.79
C ILE A 30 -12.20 -2.99 12.29
N GLU A 31 -12.95 -3.70 13.14
CA GLU A 31 -12.79 -3.69 14.60
C GLU A 31 -12.11 -4.97 15.13
N ALA A 32 -11.79 -5.93 14.26
CA ALA A 32 -11.06 -7.13 14.63
C ALA A 32 -9.63 -6.79 15.07
N PRO A 33 -9.02 -7.57 15.98
CA PRO A 33 -7.62 -7.40 16.33
C PRO A 33 -6.73 -7.47 15.09
N VAL A 34 -5.84 -6.48 14.97
CA VAL A 34 -4.87 -6.41 13.88
C VAL A 34 -3.54 -7.00 14.33
N SER A 35 -2.95 -7.86 13.52
CA SER A 35 -1.63 -8.45 13.76
C SER A 35 -0.52 -7.41 13.93
N PHE A 36 0.58 -7.80 14.57
CA PHE A 36 1.72 -6.90 14.82
C PHE A 36 2.28 -6.32 13.51
N TYR A 37 2.37 -7.16 12.47
CA TYR A 37 2.57 -6.79 11.08
C TYR A 37 1.23 -6.90 10.32
N PRO A 38 0.44 -5.81 10.25
CA PRO A 38 -0.91 -5.86 9.72
C PRO A 38 -0.98 -6.43 8.30
N SER A 39 -1.86 -7.39 8.10
CA SER A 39 -1.92 -8.13 6.83
C SER A 39 -3.31 -8.70 6.50
N GLU A 40 -4.27 -8.48 7.39
CA GLU A 40 -5.63 -8.96 7.29
C GLU A 40 -6.31 -8.40 6.03
N VAL A 41 -7.13 -9.22 5.39
CA VAL A 41 -7.80 -8.85 4.13
C VAL A 41 -8.73 -7.66 4.37
N GLY A 42 -8.65 -6.66 3.48
CA GLY A 42 -9.49 -5.47 3.54
C GLY A 42 -8.95 -4.35 4.42
N LEU A 43 -7.80 -4.52 5.09
CA LEU A 43 -7.10 -3.40 5.71
C LEU A 43 -6.67 -2.40 4.62
N GLU A 44 -6.91 -1.13 4.88
CA GLU A 44 -6.55 -0.03 3.99
C GLU A 44 -5.84 1.10 4.75
N TRP A 45 -4.81 1.63 4.10
CA TRP A 45 -4.08 2.82 4.51
C TRP A 45 -4.13 3.85 3.40
N THR A 46 -4.31 5.11 3.79
CA THR A 46 -4.25 6.25 2.88
C THR A 46 -3.08 7.13 3.28
N TYR A 47 -2.25 7.48 2.31
CA TYR A 47 -1.03 8.26 2.51
C TYR A 47 -0.99 9.51 1.64
N GLN A 48 -0.27 10.53 2.11
CA GLN A 48 0.08 11.71 1.31
C GLN A 48 1.58 12.03 1.45
N PRO A 49 2.20 12.63 0.43
CA PRO A 49 3.54 13.19 0.59
C PRO A 49 3.58 14.17 1.77
N GLN A 50 4.70 14.21 2.47
CA GLN A 50 4.89 15.18 3.54
C GLN A 50 4.77 16.61 3.02
N GLY A 51 3.90 17.41 3.64
CA GLY A 51 3.64 18.79 3.23
C GLY A 51 2.67 18.93 2.04
N ALA A 52 2.09 17.83 1.55
CA ALA A 52 1.02 17.89 0.54
C ALA A 52 -0.20 18.65 1.07
N ARG A 53 -0.95 19.28 0.17
CA ARG A 53 -2.24 19.89 0.51
C ARG A 53 -3.29 18.80 0.74
N SER A 54 -4.26 19.08 1.60
CA SER A 54 -5.29 18.11 1.98
C SER A 54 -6.15 17.61 0.82
N ASP A 55 -6.30 18.41 -0.24
CA ASP A 55 -7.07 18.10 -1.45
C ASP A 55 -6.25 17.38 -2.54
N GLU A 56 -4.95 17.17 -2.32
CA GLU A 56 -4.14 16.40 -3.27
C GLU A 56 -4.56 14.91 -3.29
N PRO A 57 -4.60 14.28 -4.48
CA PRO A 57 -4.90 12.86 -4.59
C PRO A 57 -3.93 12.02 -3.73
N PRO A 58 -4.43 11.13 -2.86
CA PRO A 58 -3.60 10.33 -1.99
C PRO A 58 -3.02 9.10 -2.71
N TYR A 59 -2.08 8.44 -2.05
CA TYR A 59 -1.77 7.04 -2.28
C TYR A 59 -2.61 6.15 -1.37
N ARG A 60 -2.91 4.94 -1.81
CA ARG A 60 -3.61 3.91 -1.01
C ARG A 60 -2.84 2.60 -1.02
N LEU A 61 -2.72 1.99 0.14
CA LEU A 61 -2.27 0.61 0.32
C LEU A 61 -3.48 -0.21 0.77
N SER A 62 -3.73 -1.36 0.15
CA SER A 62 -4.80 -2.28 0.55
C SER A 62 -4.27 -3.72 0.63
N ALA A 63 -4.59 -4.42 1.72
CA ALA A 63 -4.31 -5.85 1.87
C ALA A 63 -5.37 -6.68 1.14
N LEU A 64 -4.96 -7.40 0.10
CA LEU A 64 -5.86 -8.14 -0.80
C LEU A 64 -6.08 -9.60 -0.38
N GLY A 65 -5.26 -10.11 0.55
CA GLY A 65 -5.28 -11.50 0.98
C GLY A 65 -4.30 -12.40 0.23
N THR A 66 -4.60 -13.69 0.21
CA THR A 66 -3.68 -14.72 -0.30
C THR A 66 -3.57 -14.72 -1.82
N GLY A 67 -2.43 -15.19 -2.30
CA GLY A 67 -2.14 -15.43 -3.71
C GLY A 67 -0.84 -16.21 -3.86
N SER A 68 -0.26 -16.17 -5.06
CA SER A 68 1.04 -16.77 -5.32
C SER A 68 1.93 -15.85 -6.14
N PHE A 69 3.24 -16.00 -5.95
CA PHE A 69 4.26 -15.29 -6.72
C PHE A 69 5.41 -16.23 -7.02
N ALA A 70 5.72 -16.41 -8.31
CA ALA A 70 6.76 -17.32 -8.77
C ALA A 70 6.63 -18.77 -8.23
N GLY A 71 5.39 -19.24 -8.03
CA GLY A 71 5.10 -20.58 -7.50
C GLY A 71 5.08 -20.67 -5.97
N GLU A 72 5.41 -19.59 -5.25
CA GLU A 72 5.36 -19.54 -3.79
C GLU A 72 4.06 -18.91 -3.30
N ALA A 73 3.55 -19.37 -2.16
CA ALA A 73 2.41 -18.74 -1.48
C ALA A 73 2.80 -17.37 -0.92
N ALA A 74 1.92 -16.38 -1.08
CA ALA A 74 2.16 -15.00 -0.65
C ALA A 74 0.87 -14.29 -0.24
N LEU A 75 1.00 -13.25 0.57
CA LEU A 75 -0.01 -12.23 0.79
C LEU A 75 0.21 -11.09 -0.20
N ARG A 76 -0.88 -10.55 -0.73
CA ARG A 76 -0.89 -9.51 -1.77
C ARG A 76 -1.28 -8.17 -1.17
N PHE A 77 -0.52 -7.14 -1.49
CA PHE A 77 -0.80 -5.76 -1.10
C PHE A 77 -0.81 -4.86 -2.33
N ARG A 78 -1.88 -4.12 -2.56
CA ARG A 78 -1.95 -3.15 -3.67
C ARG A 78 -1.59 -1.77 -3.18
N PHE A 79 -0.57 -1.17 -3.76
CA PHE A 79 -0.24 0.24 -3.59
C PHE A 79 -0.62 1.00 -4.86
N SER A 80 -1.48 2.00 -4.75
CA SER A 80 -2.00 2.74 -5.91
C SER A 80 -2.19 4.22 -5.64
N GLY A 81 -2.22 5.03 -6.71
CA GLY A 81 -2.42 6.47 -6.64
C GLY A 81 -1.32 7.23 -7.37
N ARG A 82 -1.64 8.46 -7.80
CA ARG A 82 -0.71 9.39 -8.49
C ARG A 82 0.12 8.73 -9.62
N GLY A 83 -0.53 7.89 -10.44
CA GLY A 83 0.11 7.22 -11.56
C GLY A 83 0.94 5.98 -11.19
N GLN A 84 0.75 5.42 -10.00
CA GLN A 84 1.29 4.12 -9.59
C GLN A 84 0.16 3.11 -9.40
N ASP A 85 0.40 1.85 -9.78
CA ASP A 85 -0.45 0.71 -9.43
C ASP A 85 0.39 -0.57 -9.30
N ARG A 86 0.82 -0.86 -8.09
CA ARG A 86 1.75 -1.93 -7.77
C ARG A 86 1.13 -2.97 -6.85
N ILE A 87 1.37 -4.25 -7.15
CA ILE A 87 1.04 -5.37 -6.27
C ILE A 87 2.32 -5.91 -5.65
N TYR A 88 2.48 -5.77 -4.34
CA TYR A 88 3.54 -6.39 -3.57
C TYR A 88 3.13 -7.79 -3.10
N TYR A 89 4.09 -8.71 -3.11
CA TYR A 89 3.92 -10.10 -2.67
C TYR A 89 4.82 -10.37 -1.47
N ARG A 90 4.22 -10.59 -0.30
CA ARG A 90 4.92 -10.75 0.97
C ARG A 90 4.66 -12.12 1.60
N ARG A 91 5.65 -12.68 2.28
CA ARG A 91 5.45 -13.71 3.31
C ARG A 91 5.50 -13.03 4.66
N ILE A 92 4.51 -13.29 5.50
CA ILE A 92 4.40 -12.72 6.84
C ILE A 92 4.17 -13.89 7.81
N GLY A 93 4.99 -13.99 8.83
CA GLY A 93 4.95 -15.09 9.79
C GLY A 93 6.00 -14.96 10.89
N PRO A 94 6.38 -16.08 11.54
CA PRO A 94 7.34 -16.07 12.65
C PRO A 94 8.70 -15.46 12.30
N ASP A 95 9.11 -15.55 11.03
CA ASP A 95 10.37 -14.98 10.53
C ASP A 95 10.27 -13.47 10.24
N GLY A 96 9.13 -12.83 10.51
CA GLY A 96 8.85 -11.44 10.19
C GLY A 96 8.19 -11.25 8.83
N VAL A 97 8.56 -10.17 8.13
CA VAL A 97 8.01 -9.79 6.82
C VAL A 97 9.11 -9.91 5.76
N GLN A 98 8.83 -10.72 4.73
CA GLN A 98 9.72 -10.93 3.60
C GLN A 98 9.03 -10.56 2.29
N LEU A 99 9.65 -9.69 1.52
CA LEU A 99 9.19 -9.29 0.20
C LEU A 99 9.76 -10.23 -0.87
N LEU A 100 8.88 -10.99 -1.51
CA LEU A 100 9.24 -11.88 -2.63
C LEU A 100 9.47 -11.08 -3.92
N GLY A 101 8.72 -10.00 -4.09
CA GLY A 101 8.72 -9.21 -5.31
C GLY A 101 7.48 -8.35 -5.46
N PHE A 102 7.35 -7.70 -6.60
CA PHE A 102 6.19 -6.92 -6.95
C PHE A 102 5.91 -6.91 -8.46
N GLU A 103 4.67 -6.56 -8.81
CA GLU A 103 4.23 -6.29 -10.17
C GLU A 103 3.74 -4.84 -10.25
N GLU A 104 4.17 -4.10 -11.27
CA GLU A 104 3.69 -2.77 -11.59
C GLU A 104 2.77 -2.87 -12.82
N ASN A 105 1.47 -2.67 -12.60
CA ASN A 105 0.45 -2.92 -13.61
C ASN A 105 0.52 -1.93 -14.77
N ILE A 106 0.93 -0.68 -14.50
CA ILE A 106 0.98 0.38 -15.50
C ILE A 106 2.11 0.12 -16.51
N THR A 107 3.30 -0.21 -16.02
CA THR A 107 4.46 -0.50 -16.87
C THR A 107 4.56 -1.96 -17.26
N GLN A 108 3.67 -2.83 -16.77
CA GLN A 108 3.73 -4.29 -16.95
C GLN A 108 5.10 -4.87 -16.54
N THR A 109 5.69 -4.31 -15.48
CA THR A 109 6.98 -4.73 -14.95
C THR A 109 6.77 -5.69 -13.79
N ARG A 110 7.57 -6.75 -13.73
CA ARG A 110 7.63 -7.68 -12.61
C ARG A 110 9.03 -7.74 -12.06
N VAL A 111 9.19 -7.54 -10.75
CA VAL A 111 10.46 -7.65 -10.04
C VAL A 111 10.39 -8.79 -9.05
N ARG A 112 11.37 -9.69 -9.08
CA ARG A 112 11.49 -10.81 -8.14
C ARG A 112 12.82 -10.74 -7.41
N PHE A 113 12.79 -10.85 -6.08
CA PHE A 113 13.97 -10.90 -5.22
C PHE A 113 14.41 -12.34 -4.94
N ASN A 114 15.72 -12.59 -4.90
CA ASN A 114 16.31 -13.88 -4.56
C ASN A 114 17.67 -13.72 -3.85
N PRO A 115 17.78 -14.02 -2.54
CA PRO A 115 16.68 -14.40 -1.64
C PRO A 115 15.65 -13.27 -1.46
N PRO A 116 14.43 -13.55 -0.95
CA PRO A 116 13.46 -12.50 -0.58
C PRO A 116 14.07 -11.43 0.32
N LEU A 117 13.61 -10.18 0.17
CA LEU A 117 14.09 -9.06 0.99
C LEU A 117 13.40 -9.09 2.36
N GLN A 118 14.16 -9.13 3.45
CA GLN A 118 13.63 -9.06 4.81
C GLN A 118 13.26 -7.61 5.16
N GLU A 119 11.99 -7.23 4.98
CA GLU A 119 11.51 -5.87 5.26
C GLU A 119 11.42 -5.61 6.77
N TYR A 120 10.96 -6.59 7.57
CA TYR A 120 10.85 -6.49 9.03
C TYR A 120 11.27 -7.80 9.69
N PRO A 121 11.96 -7.79 10.84
CA PRO A 121 12.42 -9.01 11.52
C PRO A 121 11.27 -9.73 12.24
N PRO A 122 11.49 -10.88 12.90
CA PRO A 122 10.55 -11.41 13.89
C PRO A 122 10.14 -10.34 14.91
N GLU A 123 8.89 -10.37 15.39
CA GLU A 123 8.34 -9.36 16.30
C GLU A 123 9.19 -9.18 17.57
N SER A 124 9.68 -10.30 18.13
CA SER A 124 10.57 -10.32 19.31
C SER A 124 11.94 -9.69 19.09
N ASN A 125 12.31 -9.48 17.82
CA ASN A 125 13.58 -8.88 17.43
C ASN A 125 13.45 -7.41 17.04
N LEU A 126 12.23 -6.89 16.87
CA LEU A 126 12.00 -5.47 16.58
C LEU A 126 12.05 -4.65 17.87
N LYS A 127 13.23 -4.13 18.19
CA LYS A 127 13.52 -3.33 19.38
C LYS A 127 14.59 -2.28 19.10
N LEU A 128 14.72 -1.29 19.98
CA LEU A 128 15.74 -0.24 19.87
C LEU A 128 17.15 -0.83 19.63
N GLY A 129 17.87 -0.27 18.65
CA GLY A 129 19.22 -0.71 18.26
C GLY A 129 19.27 -1.99 17.44
N ALA A 130 18.14 -2.68 17.21
CA ALA A 130 18.12 -3.85 16.34
C ALA A 130 18.54 -3.48 14.91
N THR A 131 19.31 -4.36 14.28
CA THR A 131 19.77 -4.22 12.91
C THR A 131 19.54 -5.53 12.17
N TRP A 132 19.02 -5.46 10.95
CA TRP A 132 18.86 -6.60 10.04
C TRP A 132 19.11 -6.17 8.61
N GLY A 133 19.37 -7.12 7.72
CA GLY A 133 19.71 -6.80 6.35
C GLY A 133 20.22 -8.02 5.61
N GLY A 134 20.72 -7.78 4.40
CA GLY A 134 21.32 -8.81 3.58
C GLY A 134 21.63 -8.33 2.19
N LYS A 135 21.91 -9.30 1.31
CA LYS A 135 22.08 -9.09 -0.12
C LYS A 135 21.02 -9.88 -0.85
N THR A 136 20.42 -9.27 -1.85
CA THR A 136 19.47 -9.93 -2.75
C THR A 136 19.84 -9.63 -4.19
N SER A 137 19.72 -10.65 -5.05
CA SER A 137 19.65 -10.44 -6.50
C SER A 137 18.20 -10.21 -6.88
N PHE A 138 17.95 -9.40 -7.90
CA PHE A 138 16.61 -9.23 -8.43
C PHE A 138 16.58 -9.33 -9.94
N VAL A 139 15.51 -9.95 -10.43
CA VAL A 139 15.21 -10.08 -11.85
C VAL A 139 14.02 -9.19 -12.15
N THR A 140 14.20 -8.27 -13.09
CA THR A 140 13.16 -7.39 -13.62
C THR A 140 12.74 -7.87 -15.00
N THR A 141 11.47 -8.25 -15.15
CA THR A 141 10.86 -8.61 -16.42
C THR A 141 9.90 -7.51 -16.84
N LEU A 142 10.14 -6.91 -18.01
CA LEU A 142 9.25 -5.95 -18.64
C LEU A 142 8.58 -6.61 -19.86
N THR A 143 7.25 -6.66 -19.88
CA THR A 143 6.50 -7.23 -21.01
C THR A 143 5.98 -6.11 -21.91
N VAL A 144 6.35 -6.12 -23.19
CA VAL A 144 5.86 -5.17 -24.20
C VAL A 144 5.49 -5.94 -25.46
N GLN A 145 4.22 -5.88 -25.87
CA GLN A 145 3.73 -6.49 -27.13
C GLN A 145 4.18 -7.96 -27.30
N ASN A 146 4.00 -8.77 -26.26
CA ASN A 146 4.41 -10.19 -26.17
C ASN A 146 5.92 -10.47 -26.18
N ASN A 147 6.77 -9.44 -26.14
CA ASN A 147 8.21 -9.59 -25.92
C ASN A 147 8.55 -9.29 -24.46
N ALA A 148 9.35 -10.15 -23.83
CA ALA A 148 9.88 -9.93 -22.49
C ALA A 148 11.32 -9.39 -22.58
N ARG A 149 11.59 -8.27 -21.89
CA ARG A 149 12.95 -7.81 -21.60
C ARG A 149 13.28 -8.17 -20.17
N ILE A 150 14.46 -8.74 -19.97
CA ILE A 150 14.93 -9.20 -18.67
C ILE A 150 16.19 -8.41 -18.30
N ALA A 151 16.21 -7.88 -17.09
CA ALA A 151 17.39 -7.29 -16.49
C ALA A 151 17.63 -7.94 -15.12
N GLU A 152 18.88 -8.16 -14.78
CA GLU A 152 19.31 -8.73 -13.51
C GLU A 152 20.25 -7.77 -12.82
N ASP A 153 20.08 -7.59 -11.52
CA ASP A 153 20.94 -6.75 -10.71
C ASP A 153 20.93 -7.24 -9.24
N SER A 154 21.64 -6.54 -8.35
CA SER A 154 21.72 -6.87 -6.93
C SER A 154 21.65 -5.64 -6.04
N LEU A 155 21.21 -5.86 -4.82
CA LEU A 155 21.00 -4.85 -3.80
C LEU A 155 21.48 -5.38 -2.45
N GLU A 156 22.34 -4.61 -1.77
CA GLU A 156 22.63 -4.78 -0.35
C GLU A 156 21.73 -3.82 0.44
N TYR A 157 21.11 -4.30 1.51
CA TYR A 157 20.20 -3.50 2.32
C TYR A 157 20.46 -3.72 3.79
N THR A 158 20.33 -2.66 4.58
CA THR A 158 20.45 -2.70 6.05
C THR A 158 19.41 -1.79 6.68
N TYR A 159 18.64 -2.35 7.60
CA TYR A 159 17.70 -1.63 8.44
C TYR A 159 18.26 -1.50 9.85
N THR A 160 18.05 -0.35 10.49
CA THR A 160 18.44 -0.10 11.89
C THR A 160 17.34 0.62 12.64
N VAL A 161 16.91 0.09 13.78
CA VAL A 161 16.00 0.79 14.70
C VAL A 161 16.77 1.90 15.42
N ALA A 162 16.70 3.11 14.88
CA ALA A 162 17.44 4.27 15.36
C ALA A 162 16.86 4.85 16.66
N GLY A 163 15.56 4.66 16.92
CA GLY A 163 14.89 5.24 18.07
C GLY A 163 13.47 4.76 18.25
N GLU A 164 12.94 4.96 19.46
CA GLU A 164 11.51 5.00 19.71
C GLU A 164 11.06 6.46 19.74
N SER A 165 9.87 6.76 19.20
CA SER A 165 9.37 8.12 19.14
C SER A 165 7.85 8.15 19.14
N GLU A 166 7.30 9.29 19.56
CA GLU A 166 5.92 9.65 19.29
C GLU A 166 5.84 10.35 17.93
N PHE A 167 4.95 9.88 17.06
CA PHE A 167 4.70 10.42 15.74
C PHE A 167 3.31 11.05 15.70
N SER A 168 3.22 12.27 15.19
CA SER A 168 1.94 12.93 14.93
C SER A 168 1.73 13.02 13.43
N THR A 169 0.61 12.46 12.95
CA THR A 169 0.18 12.52 11.56
C THR A 169 -1.28 12.94 11.51
N THR A 170 -1.85 13.13 10.31
CA THR A 170 -3.29 13.41 10.16
C THR A 170 -4.15 12.24 10.67
N ALA A 171 -3.64 11.00 10.58
CA ALA A 171 -4.33 9.81 11.08
C ALA A 171 -4.33 9.69 12.62
N GLY A 172 -3.60 10.56 13.33
CA GLY A 172 -3.53 10.58 14.79
C GLY A 172 -2.11 10.59 15.34
N LYS A 173 -2.01 10.34 16.65
CA LYS A 173 -0.75 10.21 17.40
C LYS A 173 -0.44 8.75 17.63
N PHE A 174 0.82 8.38 17.40
CA PHE A 174 1.29 7.00 17.50
C PHE A 174 2.60 6.97 18.27
N LYS A 175 2.88 5.83 18.93
CA LYS A 175 4.20 5.54 19.49
C LYS A 175 4.77 4.33 18.75
N GLY A 176 6.00 4.43 18.26
CA GLY A 176 6.62 3.37 17.48
C GLY A 176 8.10 3.58 17.26
N TYR A 177 8.62 2.93 16.23
CA TYR A 177 10.03 2.87 15.89
C TYR A 177 10.37 3.77 14.72
N ARG A 178 11.46 4.52 14.84
CA ARG A 178 12.14 5.17 13.72
C ARG A 178 13.20 4.21 13.20
N ILE A 179 13.07 3.80 11.95
CA ILE A 179 13.92 2.81 11.30
C ILE A 179 14.64 3.48 10.14
N ASN A 180 15.97 3.43 10.14
CA ASN A 180 16.78 3.85 9.01
C ASN A 180 16.94 2.66 8.06
N LEU A 181 16.89 2.91 6.75
CA LEU A 181 17.15 1.94 5.71
C LEU A 181 18.25 2.47 4.80
N ASP A 182 19.37 1.75 4.77
CA ASP A 182 20.47 1.96 3.84
C ASP A 182 20.36 0.95 2.69
N LEU A 183 20.28 1.43 1.46
CA LEU A 183 20.21 0.64 0.22
C LEU A 183 21.44 0.90 -0.63
N LYS A 184 22.19 -0.14 -0.95
CA LYS A 184 23.40 -0.05 -1.77
C LYS A 184 23.26 -0.88 -3.04
N ASP A 185 23.27 -0.21 -4.18
CA ASP A 185 23.18 -0.86 -5.49
C ASP A 185 24.49 -1.58 -5.87
N SER A 186 24.49 -2.29 -7.00
CA SER A 186 25.67 -3.01 -7.51
C SER A 186 26.82 -2.11 -7.95
N ALA A 187 26.53 -0.84 -8.32
CA ALA A 187 27.54 0.17 -8.60
C ALA A 187 28.16 0.76 -7.32
N GLY A 188 27.58 0.45 -6.16
CA GLY A 188 28.02 0.91 -4.85
C GLY A 188 27.42 2.24 -4.42
N HIS A 189 26.45 2.79 -5.15
CA HIS A 189 25.71 3.97 -4.73
C HIS A 189 24.86 3.64 -3.51
N LEU A 190 24.90 4.52 -2.52
CA LEU A 190 24.20 4.37 -1.26
C LEU A 190 23.05 5.37 -1.18
N GLU A 191 21.85 4.86 -1.03
CA GLU A 191 20.63 5.61 -0.75
C GLU A 191 20.21 5.37 0.70
N ARG A 192 19.66 6.41 1.34
CA ARG A 192 19.21 6.33 2.73
C ARG A 192 17.79 6.81 2.86
N TYR A 193 17.01 6.05 3.62
CA TYR A 193 15.60 6.28 3.86
C TYR A 193 15.29 6.19 5.35
N GLU A 194 14.18 6.81 5.75
CA GLU A 194 13.64 6.74 7.10
C GLU A 194 12.20 6.25 7.05
N ILE A 195 11.89 5.26 7.87
CA ILE A 195 10.57 4.64 8.02
C ILE A 195 10.10 4.87 9.45
N TRP A 196 8.83 5.18 9.64
CA TRP A 196 8.20 5.18 10.96
C TRP A 196 7.23 4.01 11.03
N PHE A 197 7.57 2.99 11.82
CA PHE A 197 6.76 1.79 11.97
C PHE A 197 6.09 1.76 13.34
N VAL A 198 4.81 1.43 13.37
CA VAL A 198 4.00 1.33 14.59
C VAL A 198 3.35 -0.06 14.62
N PRO A 199 3.61 -0.89 15.65
CA PRO A 199 2.96 -2.19 15.80
C PRO A 199 1.45 -2.09 15.69
N HIS A 200 0.82 -3.07 15.04
CA HIS A 200 -0.64 -3.11 14.80
C HIS A 200 -1.19 -1.99 13.94
N VAL A 201 -0.33 -1.11 13.40
CA VAL A 201 -0.70 -0.03 12.47
C VAL A 201 0.09 -0.14 11.18
N GLY A 202 1.35 -0.58 11.21
CA GLY A 202 2.24 -0.61 10.07
C GLY A 202 3.04 0.69 9.91
N GLU A 203 3.38 1.03 8.68
CA GLU A 203 4.13 2.25 8.37
C GLU A 203 3.22 3.48 8.50
N VAL A 204 3.54 4.37 9.45
CA VAL A 204 2.92 5.71 9.56
C VAL A 204 3.71 6.76 8.78
N ARG A 205 4.97 6.43 8.43
CA ARG A 205 5.76 7.07 7.39
C ARG A 205 6.46 5.98 6.57
N THR A 206 6.19 5.93 5.27
CA THR A 206 6.83 4.96 4.36
C THR A 206 8.25 5.38 3.98
N ARG A 207 9.04 4.46 3.42
CA ARG A 207 10.40 4.77 2.93
C ARG A 207 10.40 5.85 1.85
N GLU A 208 9.34 5.97 1.06
CA GLU A 208 9.16 7.01 0.04
C GLU A 208 8.78 8.38 0.64
N GLY A 209 8.71 8.48 1.97
CA GLY A 209 8.41 9.72 2.68
C GLY A 209 6.92 10.09 2.71
N LEU A 210 6.04 9.11 2.51
CA LEU A 210 4.60 9.30 2.56
C LEU A 210 4.08 9.16 4.00
N LEU A 211 3.28 10.11 4.46
CA LEU A 211 2.70 10.13 5.80
C LEU A 211 1.28 9.57 5.79
N LEU A 212 0.96 8.77 6.81
CA LEU A 212 -0.37 8.21 6.99
C LEU A 212 -1.37 9.33 7.30
N VAL A 213 -2.45 9.39 6.53
CA VAL A 213 -3.53 10.36 6.74
C VAL A 213 -4.83 9.72 7.18
N GLU A 214 -5.07 8.47 6.82
CA GLU A 214 -6.26 7.71 7.20
C GLU A 214 -5.99 6.21 7.17
N ARG A 215 -6.73 5.44 7.97
CA ARG A 215 -6.79 3.97 7.94
C ARG A 215 -8.19 3.50 8.33
N ASN A 216 -8.63 2.35 7.79
CA ASN A 216 -9.98 1.83 8.06
C ASN A 216 -10.08 0.90 9.28
N PHE A 217 -9.05 0.82 10.12
CA PHE A 217 -8.97 -0.08 11.28
C PHE A 217 -8.42 0.65 12.51
N LYS A 218 -8.44 0.00 13.68
CA LYS A 218 -7.93 0.55 14.94
C LYS A 218 -6.81 -0.28 15.52
#